data_AF-A0A2E5Q4T4-F1
#
_entry.id   AF-A0A2E5Q4T4-F1
#
_cell.length_a   1.000
_cell.length_b   1.000
_cell.length_c   1.000
_cell.angle_alpha   90.00
_cell.angle_beta   90.00
_cell.angle_gamma   90.00
#
_symmetry.space_group_name_H-M   'P 1'
#
loop_
_entity.id
_entity.type
_entity.pdbx_description
1 polymer ?
#
loop_
_entity_poly.entity_id
_entity_poly.type
_entity_poly.pdbx_seq_one_letter_code
_entity_poly.pdbx_strand_id
1 'polypeptide(L)'
;MKGGISVDADGTLFTTGNLDVTGVTIDLEDGETATDIELVSGSTTTGYVLTSKQRIIGFGNTPTTDPDGTDLVTLWAGETVTQLANNRNGTYFVTSHGRVFDLDGNPYVDLSRYVTYNNIVDIKTLDSGSGILIGSDGAVFSFGRDLFQGSLGGQGITNIVGGHLTTGGYYLLSASGTVYTFGDITTTPDITALTTKVFNSETLNGQLIDVTPAGTGLRALGADGGLFDLLGSLHNTILRAHTNPNTTAIDTIN
;
A
#
# COMPACT_ATOMS: atom_id res chain seq x y z
N MET A 1 -10.65 -0.52 14.87
CA MET A 1 -9.53 -0.75 15.83
C MET A 1 -8.45 0.28 15.55
N LYS A 2 -7.36 0.34 16.33
CA LYS A 2 -6.20 1.20 16.02
C LYS A 2 -4.91 0.42 16.14
N GLY A 3 -4.00 0.56 15.19
CA GLY A 3 -2.70 -0.10 15.20
C GLY A 3 -2.11 -0.30 13.82
N GLY A 4 -0.91 -0.86 13.76
CA GLY A 4 -0.26 -1.27 12.51
C GLY A 4 -0.09 -2.79 12.45
N ILE A 5 -0.11 -3.32 11.24
CA ILE A 5 0.20 -4.71 10.91
C ILE A 5 1.39 -4.74 9.95
N SER A 6 2.19 -5.80 10.01
CA SER A 6 3.14 -6.15 8.97
C SER A 6 3.01 -7.61 8.61
N VAL A 7 3.43 -7.96 7.39
CA VAL A 7 3.54 -9.34 6.93
C VAL A 7 4.98 -9.63 6.51
N ASP A 8 5.49 -10.77 6.95
CA ASP A 8 6.74 -11.34 6.44
C ASP A 8 6.46 -12.12 5.15
N ALA A 9 7.49 -12.34 4.34
CA ALA A 9 7.41 -13.11 3.10
C ALA A 9 6.82 -14.51 3.31
N ASP A 10 7.03 -15.12 4.48
CA ASP A 10 6.47 -16.43 4.84
C ASP A 10 5.02 -16.39 5.37
N GLY A 11 4.37 -15.21 5.32
CA GLY A 11 3.00 -14.99 5.77
C GLY A 11 2.87 -14.70 7.26
N THR A 12 3.97 -14.64 8.02
CA THR A 12 3.91 -14.32 9.45
C THR A 12 3.43 -12.89 9.67
N LEU A 13 2.39 -12.73 10.49
CA LEU A 13 1.81 -11.43 10.83
C LEU A 13 2.37 -10.89 12.15
N PHE A 14 2.70 -9.60 12.17
CA PHE A 14 3.04 -8.88 13.40
C PHE A 14 2.13 -7.67 13.56
N THR A 15 1.77 -7.34 14.80
CA THR A 15 0.88 -6.23 15.08
C THR A 15 1.43 -5.29 16.16
N THR A 16 0.91 -4.06 16.14
CA THR A 16 1.02 -3.08 17.23
C THR A 16 -0.37 -2.52 17.56
N GLY A 17 -0.47 -1.82 18.69
CA GLY A 17 -1.75 -1.26 19.15
C GLY A 17 -2.72 -2.34 19.61
N ASN A 18 -3.98 -2.24 19.20
CA ASN A 18 -5.05 -3.13 19.64
C ASN A 18 -5.42 -4.20 18.59
N LEU A 19 -4.54 -4.43 17.61
CA LEU A 19 -4.73 -5.47 16.61
C LEU A 19 -4.28 -6.82 17.18
N ASP A 20 -5.15 -7.82 17.09
CA ASP A 20 -4.90 -9.19 17.51
C ASP A 20 -4.97 -10.13 16.30
N VAL A 21 -3.89 -10.89 16.07
CA VAL A 21 -3.76 -11.89 15.00
C VAL A 21 -3.63 -13.31 15.58
N THR A 22 -3.98 -13.51 16.85
CA THR A 22 -3.92 -14.82 17.49
C THR A 22 -4.81 -15.82 16.75
N GLY A 23 -4.19 -16.90 16.25
CA GLY A 23 -4.89 -17.94 15.49
C GLY A 23 -5.19 -17.58 14.04
N VAL A 24 -4.72 -16.44 13.55
CA VAL A 24 -4.75 -16.10 12.12
C VAL A 24 -3.59 -16.78 11.42
N THR A 25 -3.86 -17.47 10.32
CA THR A 25 -2.85 -18.01 9.40
C THR A 25 -3.05 -17.44 8.01
N ILE A 26 -1.94 -17.28 7.28
CA ILE A 26 -1.95 -17.00 5.84
C ILE A 26 -1.53 -18.29 5.16
N ASP A 27 -2.46 -18.91 4.44
CA ASP A 27 -2.27 -20.25 3.88
C ASP A 27 -1.51 -20.18 2.54
N LEU A 28 -0.20 -19.97 2.61
CA LEU A 28 0.69 -19.92 1.44
C LEU A 28 0.98 -21.31 0.87
N GLU A 29 1.08 -21.40 -0.46
CA GLU A 29 1.59 -22.56 -1.17
C GLU A 29 3.12 -22.68 -1.10
N ASP A 30 3.67 -23.84 -1.44
CA ASP A 30 5.13 -24.02 -1.52
C ASP A 30 5.79 -23.00 -2.47
N GLY A 31 6.80 -22.30 -1.96
CA GLY A 31 7.52 -21.23 -2.65
C GLY A 31 6.73 -19.93 -2.87
N GLU A 32 5.49 -19.84 -2.40
CA GLU A 32 4.71 -18.59 -2.43
C GLU A 32 5.12 -17.66 -1.30
N THR A 33 5.08 -16.35 -1.56
CA THR A 33 5.42 -15.33 -0.58
C THR A 33 4.36 -14.25 -0.51
N ALA A 34 4.10 -13.71 0.68
CA ALA A 34 3.29 -12.50 0.85
C ALA A 34 4.06 -11.27 0.31
N THR A 35 3.39 -10.42 -0.46
CA THR A 35 3.99 -9.23 -1.09
C THR A 35 3.33 -7.93 -0.69
N ASP A 36 2.06 -7.96 -0.28
CA ASP A 36 1.31 -6.80 0.18
C ASP A 36 0.25 -7.22 1.21
N ILE A 37 -0.14 -6.31 2.11
CA ILE A 37 -1.15 -6.52 3.16
C ILE A 37 -1.98 -5.27 3.37
N GLU A 38 -3.30 -5.43 3.45
CA GLU A 38 -4.23 -4.31 3.64
C GLU A 38 -5.30 -4.67 4.69
N LEU A 39 -5.48 -3.82 5.71
CA LEU A 39 -6.41 -3.99 6.82
C LEU A 39 -7.81 -3.50 6.46
N VAL A 40 -8.80 -4.35 6.67
CA VAL A 40 -10.21 -3.95 6.52
C VAL A 40 -10.66 -3.24 7.80
N SER A 41 -11.33 -2.11 7.62
CA SER A 41 -11.88 -1.34 8.74
C SER A 41 -12.97 -2.12 9.48
N GLY A 42 -12.72 -2.45 10.75
CA GLY A 42 -13.65 -3.20 11.56
C GLY A 42 -13.33 -3.24 13.06
N SER A 43 -14.06 -4.11 13.78
CA SER A 43 -13.89 -4.38 15.21
C SER A 43 -12.93 -5.52 15.53
N THR A 44 -12.52 -6.29 14.52
CA THR A 44 -11.62 -7.46 14.60
C THR A 44 -10.57 -7.39 13.51
N THR A 45 -9.34 -7.86 13.78
CA THR A 45 -8.22 -7.78 12.82
C THR A 45 -8.52 -8.66 11.62
N THR A 46 -8.84 -8.00 10.51
CA THR A 46 -9.31 -8.59 9.27
C THR A 46 -8.64 -7.86 8.14
N GLY A 47 -8.42 -8.56 7.03
CA GLY A 47 -7.77 -7.96 5.87
C GLY A 47 -7.48 -8.97 4.79
N TYR A 48 -6.62 -8.55 3.89
CA TYR A 48 -6.18 -9.34 2.75
C TYR A 48 -4.68 -9.29 2.61
N VAL A 49 -4.10 -10.37 2.11
CA VAL A 49 -2.70 -10.48 1.71
C VAL A 49 -2.66 -10.78 0.21
N LEU A 50 -1.87 -10.01 -0.53
CA LEU A 50 -1.50 -10.34 -1.91
C LEU A 50 -0.21 -11.16 -1.91
N THR A 51 -0.10 -12.11 -2.83
CA THR A 51 1.06 -13.02 -2.91
C THR A 51 1.79 -12.94 -4.24
N SER A 52 3.01 -13.48 -4.25
CA SER A 52 3.85 -13.65 -5.46
C SER A 52 3.29 -14.61 -6.50
N LYS A 53 2.25 -15.38 -6.17
CA LYS A 53 1.50 -16.21 -7.13
C LYS A 53 0.19 -15.57 -7.57
N GLN A 54 0.03 -14.26 -7.35
CA GLN A 54 -1.15 -13.49 -7.71
C GLN A 54 -2.44 -13.90 -6.99
N ARG A 55 -2.30 -14.54 -5.82
CA ARG A 55 -3.44 -14.87 -4.96
C ARG A 55 -3.73 -13.71 -4.01
N ILE A 56 -5.01 -13.50 -3.73
CA ILE A 56 -5.45 -12.58 -2.68
C ILE A 56 -6.10 -13.45 -1.61
N ILE A 57 -5.49 -13.49 -0.43
CA ILE A 57 -5.89 -14.35 0.68
C ILE A 57 -6.53 -13.49 1.76
N GLY A 58 -7.79 -13.76 2.08
CA GLY A 58 -8.47 -13.12 3.20
C GLY A 58 -8.04 -13.73 4.54
N PHE A 59 -7.92 -12.90 5.57
CA PHE A 59 -7.58 -13.35 6.92
C PHE A 59 -8.53 -12.76 7.98
N GLY A 60 -8.62 -13.41 9.15
CA GLY A 60 -9.47 -12.94 10.24
C GLY A 60 -10.97 -13.22 10.05
N ASN A 61 -11.32 -14.24 9.25
CA ASN A 61 -12.67 -14.55 8.75
C ASN A 61 -13.18 -13.61 7.66
N THR A 62 -12.28 -12.88 7.00
CA THR A 62 -12.61 -12.19 5.76
C THR A 62 -12.65 -13.20 4.63
N PRO A 63 -13.82 -13.51 4.04
CA PRO A 63 -13.90 -14.43 2.92
C PRO A 63 -13.38 -13.73 1.65
N THR A 64 -12.67 -14.46 0.81
CA THR A 64 -12.53 -14.11 -0.60
C THR A 64 -13.74 -14.67 -1.35
N THR A 65 -14.19 -13.98 -2.40
CA THR A 65 -15.29 -14.47 -3.26
C THR A 65 -14.88 -15.69 -4.09
N ASP A 66 -13.57 -15.91 -4.25
CA ASP A 66 -12.97 -17.16 -4.74
C ASP A 66 -12.57 -18.04 -3.54
N PRO A 67 -13.26 -19.16 -3.27
CA PRO A 67 -12.92 -20.10 -2.21
C PRO A 67 -11.55 -20.76 -2.39
N ASP A 68 -11.02 -20.78 -3.62
CA ASP A 68 -9.72 -21.35 -3.96
C ASP A 68 -8.60 -20.26 -3.95
N GLY A 69 -8.97 -18.98 -3.78
CA GLY A 69 -8.05 -17.84 -3.63
C GLY A 69 -7.19 -17.53 -4.86
N THR A 70 -7.51 -18.10 -6.03
CA THR A 70 -6.65 -18.13 -7.21
C THR A 70 -6.99 -17.12 -8.30
N ASP A 71 -8.21 -16.59 -8.39
CA ASP A 71 -8.57 -15.76 -9.55
C ASP A 71 -9.79 -14.87 -9.28
N LEU A 72 -9.60 -13.73 -8.61
CA LEU A 72 -10.68 -12.72 -8.51
C LEU A 72 -11.10 -12.21 -9.89
N VAL A 73 -10.16 -12.21 -10.86
CA VAL A 73 -10.39 -11.77 -12.25
C VAL A 73 -9.46 -12.47 -13.22
N THR A 74 -9.92 -12.75 -14.44
CA THR A 74 -9.04 -13.23 -15.51
C THR A 74 -8.04 -12.13 -15.91
N LEU A 75 -6.77 -12.36 -15.56
CA LEU A 75 -5.65 -11.52 -15.96
C LEU A 75 -5.31 -11.71 -17.45
N TRP A 76 -4.87 -10.64 -18.10
CA TRP A 76 -4.26 -10.72 -19.42
C TRP A 76 -2.90 -11.40 -19.34
N ALA A 77 -2.41 -11.90 -20.48
CA ALA A 77 -1.10 -12.54 -20.54
C ALA A 77 0.00 -11.58 -20.06
N GLY A 78 0.70 -11.95 -18.99
CA GLY A 78 1.77 -11.15 -18.39
C GLY A 78 1.29 -10.00 -17.50
N GLU A 79 -0.01 -9.87 -17.26
CA GLU A 79 -0.55 -8.94 -16.29
C GLU A 79 -0.52 -9.55 -14.89
N THR A 80 -0.07 -8.75 -13.93
CA THR A 80 -0.10 -9.08 -12.50
C THR A 80 -1.04 -8.14 -11.77
N VAL A 81 -1.63 -8.60 -10.67
CA VAL A 81 -2.10 -7.76 -9.56
C VAL A 81 -0.88 -7.24 -8.82
N THR A 82 -0.81 -5.93 -8.60
CA THR A 82 0.37 -5.29 -8.03
C THR A 82 0.14 -4.82 -6.60
N GLN A 83 -1.06 -4.33 -6.28
CA GLN A 83 -1.37 -3.76 -4.96
C GLN A 83 -2.84 -3.87 -4.60
N LEU A 84 -3.09 -3.92 -3.30
CA LEU A 84 -4.40 -3.76 -2.67
C LEU A 84 -4.61 -2.31 -2.23
N ALA A 85 -5.87 -1.92 -2.02
CA ALA A 85 -6.20 -0.70 -1.29
C ALA A 85 -7.56 -0.79 -0.64
N ASN A 86 -7.63 -0.36 0.63
CA ASN A 86 -8.87 -0.32 1.37
C ASN A 86 -9.43 1.10 1.51
N ASN A 87 -10.76 1.18 1.52
CA ASN A 87 -11.48 2.32 2.05
C ASN A 87 -12.71 1.83 2.85
N ARG A 88 -13.51 2.75 3.40
CA ARG A 88 -14.66 2.37 4.26
C ARG A 88 -15.75 1.57 3.54
N ASN A 89 -15.76 1.57 2.21
CA ASN A 89 -16.78 0.90 1.41
C ASN A 89 -16.31 -0.43 0.81
N GLY A 90 -15.05 -0.80 0.99
CA GLY A 90 -14.52 -2.06 0.50
C GLY A 90 -13.05 -2.00 0.16
N THR A 91 -12.57 -3.14 -0.34
CA THR A 91 -11.21 -3.35 -0.79
C THR A 91 -11.19 -3.43 -2.30
N TYR A 92 -10.15 -2.85 -2.87
CA TYR A 92 -9.87 -2.82 -4.29
C TYR A 92 -8.50 -3.42 -4.53
N PHE A 93 -8.27 -3.89 -5.74
CA PHE A 93 -6.93 -4.21 -6.21
C PHE A 93 -6.67 -3.60 -7.58
N VAL A 94 -5.41 -3.33 -7.85
CA VAL A 94 -4.96 -2.82 -9.13
C VAL A 94 -4.00 -3.79 -9.80
N THR A 95 -4.06 -3.81 -11.12
CA THR A 95 -3.14 -4.57 -11.96
C THR A 95 -2.00 -3.69 -12.48
N SER A 96 -0.92 -4.35 -12.91
CA SER A 96 0.20 -3.76 -13.63
C SER A 96 -0.21 -2.91 -14.85
N HIS A 97 -1.36 -3.19 -15.48
CA HIS A 97 -1.89 -2.43 -16.61
C HIS A 97 -2.86 -1.31 -16.17
N GLY A 98 -2.99 -1.03 -14.87
CA GLY A 98 -3.89 0.02 -14.38
C GLY A 98 -5.38 -0.30 -14.47
N ARG A 99 -5.74 -1.58 -14.56
CA ARG A 99 -7.12 -2.03 -14.34
C ARG A 99 -7.36 -2.17 -12.84
N VAL A 100 -8.43 -1.57 -12.35
CA VAL A 100 -8.85 -1.56 -10.94
C VAL A 100 -10.14 -2.36 -10.81
N PHE A 101 -10.19 -3.21 -9.80
CA PHE A 101 -11.33 -4.08 -9.50
C PHE A 101 -11.68 -3.97 -8.02
N ASP A 102 -12.95 -4.25 -7.69
CA ASP A 102 -13.32 -4.59 -6.32
C ASP A 102 -13.00 -6.06 -6.02
N LEU A 103 -13.04 -6.46 -4.74
CA LEU A 103 -12.80 -7.85 -4.35
C LEU A 103 -13.90 -8.86 -4.72
N ASP A 104 -15.03 -8.38 -5.22
CA ASP A 104 -16.04 -9.24 -5.83
C ASP A 104 -15.66 -9.56 -7.30
N GLY A 105 -14.50 -9.08 -7.77
CA GLY A 105 -14.00 -9.28 -9.13
C GLY A 105 -14.64 -8.36 -10.16
N ASN A 106 -15.43 -7.37 -9.74
CA ASN A 106 -16.07 -6.47 -10.67
C ASN A 106 -15.07 -5.42 -11.17
N PRO A 107 -14.99 -5.19 -12.49
CA PRO A 107 -14.21 -4.08 -13.03
C PRO A 107 -14.74 -2.76 -12.50
N TYR A 108 -13.87 -2.00 -11.82
CA TYR A 108 -14.20 -0.71 -11.25
C TYR A 108 -13.76 0.43 -12.19
N VAL A 109 -12.49 0.41 -12.63
CA VAL A 109 -11.92 1.38 -13.57
C VAL A 109 -10.91 0.69 -14.48
N ASP A 110 -10.90 1.03 -15.77
CA ASP A 110 -9.88 0.56 -16.72
C ASP A 110 -9.06 1.73 -17.26
N LEU A 111 -7.82 1.87 -16.75
CA LEU A 111 -6.85 2.85 -17.22
C LEU A 111 -5.78 2.26 -18.15
N SER A 112 -5.96 1.04 -18.66
CA SER A 112 -4.96 0.33 -19.48
C SER A 112 -4.59 1.00 -20.79
N ARG A 113 -5.39 1.96 -21.25
CA ARG A 113 -5.05 2.80 -22.42
C ARG A 113 -4.13 3.97 -22.08
N TYR A 114 -4.01 4.33 -20.80
CA TYR A 114 -3.20 5.45 -20.31
C TYR A 114 -1.95 4.95 -19.58
N VAL A 115 -2.06 3.82 -18.87
CA VAL A 115 -0.92 3.14 -18.25
C VAL A 115 -0.16 2.38 -19.32
N THR A 116 0.87 3.01 -19.88
CA THR A 116 1.66 2.45 -20.99
C THR A 116 2.84 1.59 -20.54
N TYR A 117 3.12 1.55 -19.24
CA TYR A 117 4.17 0.74 -18.63
C TYR A 117 3.57 -0.13 -17.53
N ASN A 118 4.02 -1.38 -17.42
CA ASN A 118 3.53 -2.34 -16.43
C ASN A 118 4.14 -2.09 -15.05
N ASN A 119 4.01 -0.86 -14.54
CA ASN A 119 4.83 -0.33 -13.46
C ASN A 119 4.03 0.33 -12.33
N ILE A 120 2.74 0.02 -12.22
CA ILE A 120 1.94 0.45 -11.08
C ILE A 120 2.50 -0.19 -9.80
N VAL A 121 2.76 0.65 -8.80
CA VAL A 121 3.31 0.26 -7.50
C VAL A 121 2.44 0.63 -6.32
N ASP A 122 1.38 1.41 -6.54
CA ASP A 122 0.43 1.79 -5.49
C ASP A 122 -0.91 2.22 -6.08
N ILE A 123 -1.97 1.98 -5.32
CA ILE A 123 -3.31 2.50 -5.52
C ILE A 123 -3.78 3.11 -4.21
N LYS A 124 -4.38 4.31 -4.27
CA LYS A 124 -5.01 4.92 -3.10
C LYS A 124 -6.42 5.35 -3.46
N THR A 125 -7.38 4.98 -2.63
CA THR A 125 -8.80 5.24 -2.85
C THR A 125 -9.39 6.06 -1.71
N LEU A 126 -10.34 6.94 -2.04
CA LEU A 126 -11.17 7.65 -1.09
C LEU A 126 -12.50 6.92 -0.93
N ASP A 127 -13.20 7.18 0.18
CA ASP A 127 -14.56 6.63 0.39
C ASP A 127 -15.59 7.13 -0.63
N SER A 128 -15.26 8.12 -1.45
CA SER A 128 -16.09 8.52 -2.60
C SER A 128 -15.99 7.55 -3.77
N GLY A 129 -15.09 6.57 -3.72
CA GLY A 129 -14.71 5.70 -4.83
C GLY A 129 -13.73 6.36 -5.82
N SER A 130 -13.35 7.62 -5.62
CA SER A 130 -12.30 8.26 -6.43
C SER A 130 -10.92 7.82 -5.93
N GLY A 131 -9.92 7.80 -6.80
CA GLY A 131 -8.59 7.36 -6.42
C GLY A 131 -7.49 7.76 -7.39
N ILE A 132 -6.28 7.34 -7.06
CA ILE A 132 -5.09 7.50 -7.88
C ILE A 132 -4.35 6.18 -8.00
N LEU A 133 -3.71 5.98 -9.15
CA LEU A 133 -2.68 4.98 -9.38
C LEU A 133 -1.33 5.67 -9.43
N ILE A 134 -0.32 5.05 -8.85
CA ILE A 134 1.05 5.56 -8.79
C ILE A 134 1.96 4.56 -9.51
N GLY A 135 2.69 5.03 -10.51
CA GLY A 135 3.73 4.27 -11.19
C GLY A 135 5.09 4.45 -10.52
N SER A 136 5.96 3.45 -10.61
CA SER A 136 7.35 3.55 -10.12
C SER A 136 8.18 4.59 -10.88
N ASP A 137 7.74 4.97 -12.07
CA ASP A 137 8.27 6.08 -12.87
C ASP A 137 7.74 7.46 -12.44
N GLY A 138 6.98 7.52 -11.35
CA GLY A 138 6.37 8.74 -10.83
C GLY A 138 5.15 9.22 -11.62
N ALA A 139 4.67 8.46 -12.61
CA ALA A 139 3.40 8.72 -13.26
C ALA A 139 2.25 8.61 -12.25
N VAL A 140 1.28 9.52 -12.35
CA VAL A 140 0.05 9.48 -11.55
C VAL A 140 -1.14 9.49 -12.48
N PHE A 141 -2.05 8.54 -12.26
CA PHE A 141 -3.29 8.43 -13.02
C PHE A 141 -4.47 8.51 -12.06
N SER A 142 -5.33 9.52 -12.18
CA SER A 142 -6.51 9.67 -11.31
C SER A 142 -7.76 9.09 -11.95
N PHE A 143 -8.67 8.60 -11.13
CA PHE A 143 -10.02 8.20 -11.53
C PHE A 143 -11.06 8.70 -10.54
N GLY A 144 -12.31 8.83 -11.00
CA GLY A 144 -13.39 9.45 -10.24
C GLY A 144 -13.37 10.98 -10.35
N ARG A 145 -13.52 11.69 -9.23
CA ARG A 145 -13.54 13.17 -9.17
C ARG A 145 -12.17 13.75 -9.58
N ASP A 146 -12.13 15.05 -9.87
CA ASP A 146 -10.93 15.83 -10.29
C ASP A 146 -9.80 15.83 -9.23
N LEU A 147 -9.17 14.69 -9.03
CA LEU A 147 -8.11 14.46 -8.05
C LEU A 147 -6.72 14.76 -8.60
N PHE A 148 -6.56 14.88 -9.92
CA PHE A 148 -5.23 15.08 -10.52
C PHE A 148 -4.67 16.47 -10.18
N GLN A 149 -3.55 16.50 -9.45
CA GLN A 149 -2.87 17.72 -9.04
C GLN A 149 -1.43 17.82 -9.59
N GLY A 150 -1.01 16.84 -10.41
CA GLY A 150 0.31 16.79 -11.05
C GLY A 150 0.94 15.40 -11.07
N SER A 151 2.08 15.28 -11.74
CA SER A 151 2.80 14.01 -11.80
C SER A 151 4.30 14.28 -11.94
N LEU A 152 5.11 13.34 -11.43
CA LEU A 152 6.55 13.32 -11.64
C LEU A 152 6.93 12.68 -12.98
N GLY A 153 5.99 11.95 -13.59
CA GLY A 153 6.16 11.34 -14.90
C GLY A 153 6.58 12.36 -15.95
N GLY A 154 7.58 12.01 -16.76
CA GLY A 154 8.18 12.91 -17.76
C GLY A 154 9.19 13.92 -17.19
N GLN A 155 9.35 14.02 -15.87
CA GLN A 155 10.39 14.84 -15.22
C GLN A 155 11.69 14.07 -14.92
N GLY A 156 11.73 12.77 -15.23
CA GLY A 156 12.88 11.89 -14.96
C GLY A 156 13.03 11.47 -13.50
N ILE A 157 12.08 11.83 -12.64
CA ILE A 157 12.02 11.40 -11.24
C ILE A 157 11.31 10.04 -11.20
N THR A 158 12.00 9.02 -10.70
CA THR A 158 11.58 7.61 -10.70
C THR A 158 11.91 6.96 -9.35
N ASN A 159 11.76 5.64 -9.25
CA ASN A 159 11.89 4.87 -8.00
C ASN A 159 10.88 5.32 -6.95
N ILE A 160 9.66 5.64 -7.38
CA ILE A 160 8.53 5.83 -6.46
C ILE A 160 8.09 4.47 -5.94
N VAL A 161 7.81 4.38 -4.65
CA VAL A 161 7.43 3.13 -3.96
C VAL A 161 6.02 3.16 -3.43
N GLY A 162 5.41 4.35 -3.35
CA GLY A 162 4.02 4.51 -2.95
C GLY A 162 3.69 5.95 -2.62
N GLY A 163 2.56 6.14 -1.96
CA GLY A 163 2.09 7.46 -1.58
C GLY A 163 0.88 7.45 -0.68
N HIS A 164 0.24 8.61 -0.55
CA HIS A 164 -1.07 8.69 0.07
C HIS A 164 -1.91 9.77 -0.59
N LEU A 165 -3.21 9.49 -0.67
CA LEU A 165 -4.21 10.36 -1.23
C LEU A 165 -5.06 10.96 -0.11
N THR A 166 -5.26 12.27 -0.17
CA THR A 166 -6.21 12.98 0.67
C THR A 166 -7.21 13.75 -0.18
N THR A 167 -8.20 14.41 0.44
CA THR A 167 -9.22 15.15 -0.29
C THR A 167 -8.69 16.39 -1.03
N GLY A 168 -7.55 16.96 -0.61
CA GLY A 168 -6.99 18.18 -1.18
C GLY A 168 -5.76 17.96 -2.07
N GLY A 169 -5.19 16.75 -2.05
CA GLY A 169 -3.96 16.45 -2.77
C GLY A 169 -3.40 15.07 -2.45
N TYR A 170 -2.15 14.85 -2.79
CA TYR A 170 -1.44 13.61 -2.49
C TYR A 170 0.05 13.84 -2.39
N TYR A 171 0.74 12.82 -1.87
CA TYR A 171 2.18 12.76 -1.93
C TYR A 171 2.67 11.44 -2.51
N LEU A 172 3.87 11.49 -3.09
CA LEU A 172 4.62 10.34 -3.59
C LEU A 172 5.89 10.22 -2.77
N LEU A 173 6.25 9.00 -2.40
CA LEU A 173 7.49 8.67 -1.70
C LEU A 173 8.41 7.90 -2.64
N SER A 174 9.64 8.37 -2.77
CA SER A 174 10.70 7.63 -3.45
C SER A 174 11.37 6.61 -2.53
N ALA A 175 12.00 5.59 -3.12
CA ALA A 175 12.78 4.57 -2.43
C ALA A 175 13.95 5.15 -1.62
N SER A 176 14.45 6.34 -1.99
CA SER A 176 15.46 7.06 -1.22
C SER A 176 14.89 7.81 -0.02
N GLY A 177 13.56 7.94 0.08
CA GLY A 177 12.87 8.65 1.15
C GLY A 177 12.54 10.12 0.85
N THR A 178 12.75 10.59 -0.39
CA THR A 178 12.27 11.91 -0.82
C THR A 178 10.76 11.89 -1.01
N VAL A 179 10.08 12.90 -0.45
CA VAL A 179 8.62 13.09 -0.53
C VAL A 179 8.29 14.22 -1.51
N TYR A 180 7.39 13.96 -2.45
CA TYR A 180 6.90 14.94 -3.44
C TYR A 180 5.40 15.16 -3.23
N THR A 181 4.98 16.42 -3.14
CA THR A 181 3.61 16.78 -2.76
C THR A 181 2.90 17.52 -3.89
N PHE A 182 1.62 17.20 -4.10
CA PHE A 182 0.77 17.82 -5.11
C PHE A 182 -0.57 18.23 -4.49
N GLY A 183 -1.04 19.43 -4.82
CA GLY A 183 -2.27 19.99 -4.24
C GLY A 183 -2.09 20.47 -2.80
N ASP A 184 -3.22 20.62 -2.10
CA ASP A 184 -3.29 21.05 -0.70
C ASP A 184 -3.40 19.82 0.22
N ILE A 185 -2.27 19.41 0.78
CA ILE A 185 -2.13 18.22 1.64
C ILE A 185 -2.21 18.56 3.15
N THR A 186 -3.05 19.53 3.53
CA THR A 186 -3.20 19.99 4.93
C THR A 186 -3.99 19.03 5.84
N THR A 187 -4.46 17.91 5.29
CA THR A 187 -5.18 16.87 6.04
C THR A 187 -4.22 15.81 6.56
N THR A 188 -4.58 15.18 7.67
CA THR A 188 -3.80 14.09 8.27
C THR A 188 -3.50 12.95 7.30
N PRO A 189 -2.22 12.49 7.19
CA PRO A 189 -1.04 13.01 7.90
C PRO A 189 -0.55 14.35 7.33
N ASP A 190 -0.30 15.33 8.20
CA ASP A 190 0.33 16.60 7.79
C ASP A 190 1.83 16.36 7.60
N ILE A 191 2.21 16.16 6.35
CA ILE A 191 3.57 15.86 5.95
C ILE A 191 4.36 17.11 5.53
N THR A 192 3.84 18.30 5.78
CA THR A 192 4.47 19.56 5.33
C THR A 192 5.93 19.65 5.78
N ALA A 193 6.24 19.18 7.00
CA ALA A 193 7.59 19.13 7.54
C ALA A 193 8.55 18.20 6.75
N LEU A 194 8.04 17.16 6.08
CA LEU A 194 8.88 16.21 5.31
C LEU A 194 9.41 16.80 4.01
N THR A 195 8.73 17.80 3.43
CA THR A 195 9.13 18.41 2.15
C THR A 195 10.52 19.07 2.20
N THR A 196 11.02 19.33 3.40
CA THR A 196 12.35 19.92 3.63
C THR A 196 13.36 18.95 4.23
N LYS A 197 12.92 17.73 4.58
CA LYS A 197 13.74 16.72 5.23
C LYS A 197 14.36 15.80 4.18
N VAL A 198 15.67 15.60 4.29
CA VAL A 198 16.39 14.66 3.44
C VAL A 198 16.51 13.34 4.20
N PHE A 199 15.81 12.32 3.72
CA PHE A 199 16.11 10.94 4.01
C PHE A 199 17.01 10.49 2.85
N ASN A 200 18.27 10.19 3.15
CA ASN A 200 19.25 9.66 2.19
C ASN A 200 19.73 8.30 2.71
N SER A 201 20.69 7.68 2.02
CA SER A 201 21.31 6.42 2.44
C SER A 201 22.06 6.49 3.78
N GLU A 202 22.31 7.67 4.34
CA GLU A 202 22.93 7.80 5.66
C GLU A 202 21.88 7.70 6.79
N THR A 203 20.60 7.96 6.46
CA THR A 203 19.47 7.79 7.39
C THR A 203 18.81 6.43 7.23
N LEU A 204 18.80 5.90 6.00
CA LEU A 204 18.18 4.63 5.65
C LEU A 204 19.24 3.53 5.52
N ASN A 205 19.08 2.46 6.29
CA ASN A 205 19.93 1.26 6.20
C ASN A 205 19.64 0.41 4.95
N GLY A 206 18.48 0.62 4.32
CA GLY A 206 18.06 0.04 3.05
C GLY A 206 17.05 0.96 2.35
N GLN A 207 16.86 0.80 1.04
CA GLN A 207 15.83 1.56 0.31
C GLN A 207 14.44 1.30 0.90
N LEU A 208 13.58 2.31 0.90
CA LEU A 208 12.18 2.13 1.25
C LEU A 208 11.48 1.28 0.19
N ILE A 209 10.54 0.44 0.62
CA ILE A 209 9.75 -0.44 -0.25
C ILE A 209 8.26 -0.25 -0.05
N ASP A 210 7.82 0.32 1.07
CA ASP A 210 6.41 0.55 1.37
C ASP A 210 6.23 1.74 2.33
N VAL A 211 5.07 2.40 2.29
CA VAL A 211 4.68 3.51 3.16
C VAL A 211 3.18 3.54 3.40
N THR A 212 2.81 3.76 4.66
CA THR A 212 1.42 3.90 5.08
C THR A 212 1.27 5.08 6.06
N PRO A 213 0.16 5.85 6.01
CA PRO A 213 -0.20 6.77 7.08
C PRO A 213 -0.24 6.06 8.43
N ALA A 214 0.09 6.74 9.51
CA ALA A 214 0.03 6.18 10.85
C ALA A 214 -0.28 7.27 11.88
N GLY A 215 -1.54 7.36 12.32
CA GLY A 215 -2.00 8.44 13.18
C GLY A 215 -1.85 9.79 12.48
N THR A 216 -1.06 10.69 13.07
CA THR A 216 -0.76 12.02 12.48
C THR A 216 0.47 12.05 11.58
N GLY A 217 1.20 10.93 11.46
CA GLY A 217 2.47 10.85 10.74
C GLY A 217 2.50 9.72 9.71
N LEU A 218 3.71 9.31 9.32
CA LEU A 218 3.95 8.24 8.35
C LEU A 218 4.86 7.15 8.93
N ARG A 219 4.57 5.90 8.55
CA ARG A 219 5.46 4.75 8.72
C ARG A 219 5.95 4.31 7.34
N ALA A 220 7.25 4.07 7.20
CA ALA A 220 7.82 3.49 5.99
C ALA A 220 8.62 2.22 6.31
N LEU A 221 8.59 1.26 5.40
CA LEU A 221 9.34 0.00 5.47
C LEU A 221 10.56 0.08 4.57
N GLY A 222 11.72 -0.26 5.10
CA GLY A 222 12.96 -0.47 4.36
C GLY A 222 13.10 -1.92 3.90
N ALA A 223 13.81 -2.14 2.78
CA ALA A 223 14.14 -3.46 2.23
C ALA A 223 14.99 -4.33 3.17
N ASP A 224 15.56 -3.75 4.21
CA ASP A 224 16.28 -4.44 5.28
C ASP A 224 15.35 -4.90 6.43
N GLY A 225 14.04 -4.65 6.30
CA GLY A 225 13.05 -4.89 7.34
C GLY A 225 12.95 -3.79 8.39
N GLY A 226 13.67 -2.68 8.21
CA GLY A 226 13.61 -1.54 9.10
C GLY A 226 12.29 -0.79 8.97
N LEU A 227 11.71 -0.36 10.10
CA LEU A 227 10.52 0.49 10.10
C LEU A 227 10.87 1.90 10.57
N PHE A 228 10.57 2.87 9.71
CA PHE A 228 10.95 4.27 9.88
C PHE A 228 9.72 5.10 10.21
N ASP A 229 9.78 5.79 11.34
CA ASP A 229 8.83 6.82 11.69
C ASP A 229 9.30 8.15 11.12
N LEU A 230 8.68 8.62 10.04
CA LEU A 230 9.14 9.82 9.34
C LEU A 230 8.71 11.10 10.09
N LEU A 231 7.66 11.04 10.92
CA LEU A 231 6.98 12.22 11.52
C LEU A 231 6.59 12.11 13.01
N GLY A 232 7.00 11.07 13.73
CA GLY A 232 6.62 10.87 15.13
C GLY A 232 5.20 10.32 15.29
N SER A 233 4.85 9.29 14.51
CA SER A 233 3.59 8.56 14.58
C SER A 233 3.27 8.07 16.01
N LEU A 234 2.09 8.44 16.52
CA LEU A 234 1.63 8.14 17.89
C LEU A 234 1.21 6.68 18.14
N HIS A 235 1.44 5.75 17.21
CA HIS A 235 1.11 4.34 17.42
C HIS A 235 2.13 3.68 18.36
N ASN A 236 1.65 3.37 19.57
CA ASN A 236 2.42 3.08 20.78
C ASN A 236 3.09 1.69 20.82
N THR A 237 3.94 1.34 19.84
CA THR A 237 5.05 0.36 19.99
C THR A 237 5.82 0.17 18.69
N ILE A 238 7.06 -0.29 18.83
CA ILE A 238 7.97 -0.64 17.75
C ILE A 238 7.45 -1.91 17.05
N LEU A 239 7.07 -1.85 15.78
CA LEU A 239 6.68 -3.00 14.94
C LEU A 239 7.92 -3.83 14.52
N ARG A 240 8.86 -4.05 15.46
CA ARG A 240 10.28 -4.45 15.33
C ARG A 240 11.25 -3.30 15.07
N ALA A 241 12.20 -3.16 15.99
CA ALA A 241 13.37 -2.33 15.79
C ALA A 241 14.32 -3.14 14.92
N HIS A 242 14.46 -2.69 13.67
CA HIS A 242 15.71 -2.70 12.92
C HIS A 242 16.26 -3.95 12.20
N THR A 243 15.68 -5.16 12.19
CA THR A 243 16.41 -6.28 11.54
C THR A 243 15.60 -7.47 10.97
N ASN A 244 14.31 -7.34 10.61
CA ASN A 244 13.63 -8.47 9.96
C ASN A 244 13.53 -8.30 8.43
N PRO A 245 14.56 -8.68 7.64
CA PRO A 245 14.56 -8.50 6.20
C PRO A 245 13.47 -9.31 5.47
N ASN A 246 12.73 -10.14 6.20
CA ASN A 246 11.61 -10.88 5.66
C ASN A 246 10.33 -10.04 5.58
N THR A 247 10.21 -8.90 6.27
CA THR A 247 9.01 -8.05 6.20
C THR A 247 8.85 -7.51 4.78
N THR A 248 7.70 -7.77 4.15
CA THR A 248 7.44 -7.35 2.76
C THR A 248 6.49 -6.17 2.64
N ALA A 249 5.55 -6.01 3.58
CA ALA A 249 4.58 -4.91 3.55
C ALA A 249 4.06 -4.55 4.94
N ILE A 250 3.51 -3.34 5.05
CA ILE A 250 2.91 -2.77 6.25
C ILE A 250 1.60 -2.05 5.94
N ASP A 251 0.67 -2.11 6.89
CA ASP A 251 -0.52 -1.26 6.84
C ASP A 251 -0.96 -0.80 8.23
N THR A 252 -1.75 0.26 8.32
CA THR A 252 -2.32 0.73 9.58
C THR A 252 -3.79 1.10 9.49
N ILE A 253 -4.42 1.04 10.65
CA ILE A 253 -5.78 1.52 10.86
C ILE A 253 -5.83 2.52 12.01
N ASN A 254 -6.59 3.59 11.82
CA ASN A 254 -6.71 4.74 12.73
C ASN A 254 -7.88 4.68 13.69
#